data_AF-A0ABD2N5Z0-F1
#
_entry.id   AF-A0ABD2N5Z0-F1
#
_cell.length_a   1.000
_cell.length_b   1.000
_cell.length_c   1.000
_cell.angle_alpha   90.00
_cell.angle_beta   90.00
_cell.angle_gamma   90.00
#
_symmetry.space_group_name_H-M   'P 1'
#
loop_
_entity.id
_entity.type
_entity.pdbx_description
1 polymer ?
#
loop_
_entity_poly.entity_id
_entity_poly.type
_entity_poly.pdbx_seq_one_letter_code
_entity_poly.pdbx_strand_id
1 'polypeptide(L)'
;MASSARIIQSNSAWFQKKINLRPQHRGVHLVTEEILRQVPELSQFAMGLCHVQILHTSASLALNESWDPDVRDDMEMMLNKIVPEGLPYRHSCEGPDDMPAHVKACFLGSSLTIPITEGKLNLGTWQGVWLCEHRDHAGSRKLLITLNGCLRDATCTPLSPSGTSMSSSVFDESSSDPSYVPV
;
A
#
# COMPACT_ATOMS: atom_id res chain seq x y z
N MET A 1 -19.61 -9.38 8.43
CA MET A 1 -19.73 -10.34 7.31
C MET A 1 -18.46 -11.18 7.28
N ALA A 2 -18.56 -12.51 7.21
CA ALA A 2 -17.40 -13.39 7.24
C ALA A 2 -16.53 -13.19 5.99
N SER A 3 -15.28 -12.77 6.18
CA SER A 3 -14.25 -12.82 5.15
C SER A 3 -13.95 -14.30 4.88
N SER A 4 -14.45 -14.83 3.78
CA SER A 4 -14.08 -16.18 3.32
C SER A 4 -12.68 -16.07 2.73
N ALA A 5 -11.66 -16.43 3.52
CA ALA A 5 -10.33 -16.71 3.00
C ALA A 5 -10.48 -17.84 1.96
N ARG A 6 -10.25 -17.52 0.68
CA ARG A 6 -10.31 -18.48 -0.43
C ARG A 6 -8.94 -18.60 -1.05
N ILE A 7 -8.53 -19.82 -1.34
CA ILE A 7 -7.35 -20.08 -2.18
C ILE A 7 -7.75 -19.80 -3.64
N ILE A 8 -7.04 -18.88 -4.29
CA ILE A 8 -7.24 -18.55 -5.70
C ILE A 8 -6.20 -19.32 -6.53
N GLN A 9 -6.65 -20.23 -7.39
CA GLN A 9 -5.83 -20.83 -8.43
C GLN A 9 -6.01 -20.01 -9.72
N SER A 10 -5.12 -19.05 -9.98
CA SER A 10 -5.18 -18.18 -11.16
C SER A 10 -3.77 -17.89 -11.70
N ASN A 11 -3.70 -17.44 -12.95
CA ASN A 11 -2.45 -17.05 -13.60
C ASN A 11 -1.81 -15.88 -12.84
N SER A 12 -0.57 -16.09 -12.39
CA SER A 12 0.23 -15.05 -11.73
C SER A 12 1.07 -14.30 -12.76
N ALA A 13 1.20 -12.99 -12.58
CA ALA A 13 2.02 -12.13 -13.42
C ALA A 13 2.96 -11.26 -12.60
N TRP A 14 4.06 -10.85 -13.24
CA TRP A 14 4.98 -9.83 -12.74
C TRP A 14 5.00 -8.69 -13.74
N PHE A 15 4.95 -7.47 -13.24
CA PHE A 15 5.03 -6.25 -14.03
C PHE A 15 5.97 -5.27 -13.34
N GLN A 16 6.80 -4.56 -14.10
CA GLN A 16 7.69 -3.55 -13.56
C GLN A 16 7.75 -2.32 -14.48
N LYS A 17 7.66 -1.12 -13.89
CA LYS A 17 7.68 0.15 -14.62
C LYS A 17 8.35 1.25 -13.82
N LYS A 18 9.17 2.06 -14.50
CA LYS A 18 9.72 3.30 -13.95
C LYS A 18 8.73 4.43 -14.21
N ILE A 19 8.47 5.24 -13.18
CA ILE A 19 7.62 6.43 -13.26
C ILE A 19 8.36 7.63 -12.66
N ASN A 20 7.93 8.85 -13.02
CA ASN A 20 8.53 10.08 -12.51
C ASN A 20 7.45 10.88 -11.76
N LEU A 21 7.77 11.25 -10.52
CA LEU A 21 6.98 12.23 -9.78
C LEU A 21 7.45 13.64 -10.15
N ARG A 22 6.51 14.58 -10.19
CA ARG A 22 6.81 16.00 -10.36
C ARG A 22 7.76 16.48 -9.25
N PRO A 23 8.68 17.42 -9.55
CA PRO A 23 9.49 18.05 -8.52
C PRO A 23 8.60 18.64 -7.43
N GLN A 24 9.02 18.46 -6.18
CA GLN A 24 8.38 19.06 -5.02
C GLN A 24 9.40 19.90 -4.25
N HIS A 25 8.91 20.89 -3.53
CA HIS A 25 9.72 21.56 -2.51
C HIS A 25 9.84 20.65 -1.29
N ARG A 26 10.74 20.98 -0.36
CA ARG A 26 10.85 20.27 0.92
C ARG A 26 9.49 20.15 1.60
N GLY A 27 9.18 18.96 2.08
CA GLY A 27 7.96 18.68 2.84
C GLY A 27 7.39 17.30 2.56
N VAL A 28 6.18 17.08 3.07
CA VAL A 28 5.46 15.81 2.92
C VAL A 28 4.30 15.98 1.94
N HIS A 29 4.34 15.22 0.86
CA HIS A 29 3.44 15.38 -0.30
C HIS A 29 2.62 14.12 -0.53
N LEU A 30 1.29 14.26 -0.63
CA LEU A 30 0.42 13.15 -1.02
C LEU A 30 0.57 12.88 -2.53
N VAL A 31 1.07 11.69 -2.89
CA VAL A 31 1.41 11.33 -4.28
C VAL A 31 0.64 10.12 -4.80
N THR A 32 -0.31 9.56 -4.03
CA THR A 32 -1.10 8.37 -4.41
C THR A 32 -1.69 8.49 -5.82
N GLU A 33 -2.42 9.57 -6.10
CA GLU A 33 -3.10 9.76 -7.40
C GLU A 33 -2.11 9.93 -8.56
N GLU A 34 -0.97 10.57 -8.31
CA GLU A 34 0.07 10.76 -9.31
C GLU A 34 0.74 9.43 -9.69
N ILE A 35 0.92 8.53 -8.72
CA ILE A 35 1.39 7.16 -8.96
C ILE A 35 0.33 6.37 -9.74
N LEU A 36 -0.93 6.37 -9.28
CA LEU A 36 -2.00 5.58 -9.89
C LEU A 36 -2.25 5.95 -11.36
N ARG A 37 -2.19 7.23 -11.71
CA ARG A 37 -2.31 7.69 -13.11
C ARG A 37 -1.21 7.14 -14.02
N GLN A 38 -0.02 6.86 -13.49
CA GLN A 38 1.11 6.34 -14.26
C GLN A 38 1.16 4.80 -14.29
N VAL A 39 0.31 4.11 -13.52
CA VAL A 39 0.28 2.64 -13.40
C VAL A 39 -1.15 2.10 -13.62
N PRO A 40 -1.78 2.35 -14.79
CA PRO A 40 -3.10 1.80 -15.10
C PRO A 40 -3.14 0.26 -15.12
N GLU A 41 -1.99 -0.39 -15.32
CA GLU A 41 -1.82 -1.85 -15.35
C GLU A 41 -2.20 -2.50 -14.01
N LEU A 42 -2.19 -1.75 -12.90
CA LEU A 42 -2.71 -2.18 -11.59
C LEU A 42 -4.12 -2.79 -11.68
N SER A 43 -4.97 -2.20 -12.53
CA SER A 43 -6.36 -2.64 -12.70
C SER A 43 -6.51 -4.06 -13.23
N GLN A 44 -5.45 -4.64 -13.81
CA GLN A 44 -5.42 -6.01 -14.36
C GLN A 44 -5.21 -7.07 -13.27
N PHE A 45 -4.77 -6.69 -12.08
CA PHE A 45 -4.51 -7.63 -10.97
C PHE A 45 -5.77 -7.81 -10.11
N ALA A 46 -6.16 -9.05 -9.85
CA ALA A 46 -7.25 -9.36 -8.92
C ALA A 46 -6.78 -9.28 -7.46
N MET A 47 -5.58 -9.79 -7.19
CA MET A 47 -4.96 -9.85 -5.86
C MET A 47 -3.45 -9.90 -6.02
N GLY A 48 -2.71 -9.21 -5.17
CA GLY A 48 -1.25 -9.18 -5.28
C GLY A 48 -0.58 -8.21 -4.33
N LEU A 49 0.65 -7.83 -4.65
CA LEU A 49 1.41 -6.78 -3.99
C LEU A 49 1.88 -5.76 -5.02
N CYS A 50 1.85 -4.49 -4.63
CA CYS A 50 2.45 -3.36 -5.32
C CYS A 50 3.66 -2.90 -4.49
N HIS A 51 4.85 -3.15 -5.00
CA HIS A 51 6.08 -2.64 -4.43
C HIS A 51 6.47 -1.32 -5.11
N VAL A 52 6.71 -0.29 -4.31
CA VAL A 52 7.08 1.05 -4.75
C VAL A 52 8.45 1.37 -4.17
N GLN A 53 9.47 1.49 -5.02
CA GLN A 53 10.84 1.83 -4.61
C GLN A 53 11.19 3.23 -5.12
N ILE A 54 11.62 4.13 -4.24
CA ILE A 54 12.24 5.40 -4.67
C ILE A 54 13.71 5.14 -5.02
N LEU A 55 14.14 5.67 -6.17
CA LEU A 55 15.51 5.54 -6.68
C LEU A 55 16.37 6.75 -6.30
N HIS A 56 16.21 7.23 -5.06
CA HIS A 56 16.86 8.42 -4.51
C HIS A 56 17.24 8.18 -3.06
N THR A 57 18.31 8.82 -2.61
CA THR A 57 18.89 8.65 -1.26
C THR A 57 18.60 9.83 -0.32
N SER A 58 18.04 10.92 -0.85
CA SER A 58 17.69 12.15 -0.14
C SER A 58 16.18 12.42 -0.09
N ALA A 59 15.36 11.42 -0.40
CA ALA A 59 13.91 11.45 -0.29
C ALA A 59 13.41 10.06 0.13
N SER A 60 12.25 9.99 0.76
CA SER A 60 11.67 8.74 1.26
C SER A 60 10.18 8.60 0.95
N LEU A 61 9.66 7.41 1.19
CA LEU A 61 8.25 7.10 1.04
C LEU A 61 7.66 6.71 2.40
N ALA A 62 6.39 7.06 2.62
CA ALA A 62 5.63 6.65 3.79
C ALA A 62 4.18 6.35 3.42
N LEU A 63 3.52 5.51 4.23
CA LEU A 63 2.06 5.33 4.21
C LEU A 63 1.48 5.96 5.46
N ASN A 64 0.67 7.01 5.31
CA ASN A 64 0.06 7.69 6.43
C ASN A 64 -1.15 8.53 5.95
N GLU A 65 -1.65 9.45 6.79
CA GLU A 65 -2.92 10.15 6.58
C GLU A 65 -3.03 10.91 5.23
N SER A 66 -4.15 10.73 4.54
CA SER A 66 -4.44 11.34 3.23
C SER A 66 -5.55 12.40 3.28
N TRP A 67 -6.07 12.72 4.48
CA TRP A 67 -7.19 13.62 4.67
C TRP A 67 -6.76 15.01 5.15
N ASP A 68 -6.16 15.09 6.34
CA ASP A 68 -5.78 16.37 6.94
C ASP A 68 -4.39 16.84 6.44
N PRO A 69 -4.27 18.01 5.77
CA PRO A 69 -2.98 18.56 5.40
C PRO A 69 -2.08 18.90 6.60
N ASP A 70 -2.64 19.24 7.77
CA ASP A 70 -1.85 19.68 8.94
C ASP A 70 -0.93 18.55 9.44
N VAL A 71 -1.36 17.28 9.29
CA VAL A 71 -0.54 16.11 9.62
C VAL A 71 0.76 16.09 8.81
N ARG A 72 0.75 16.56 7.57
CA ARG A 72 1.94 16.60 6.70
C ARG A 72 2.89 17.72 7.11
N ASP A 73 2.35 18.86 7.52
CA ASP A 73 3.12 20.00 8.02
C ASP A 73 3.77 19.67 9.38
N ASP A 74 3.02 19.05 10.28
CA ASP A 74 3.52 18.60 11.59
C ASP A 74 4.60 17.52 11.45
N MET A 75 4.44 16.59 10.51
CA MET A 75 5.44 15.58 10.21
C MET A 75 6.74 16.21 9.68
N GLU A 76 6.66 17.19 8.77
CA GLU A 76 7.85 17.90 8.29
C GLU A 76 8.54 18.69 9.41
N MET A 77 7.76 19.38 10.24
CA MET A 77 8.26 20.08 11.42
C MET A 77 9.00 19.13 12.37
N MET A 78 8.43 17.96 12.65
CA MET A 78 9.06 16.95 13.51
C MET A 78 10.32 16.36 12.88
N LEU A 79 10.33 16.07 11.58
CA LEU A 79 11.52 15.57 10.88
C LEU A 79 12.70 16.55 10.96
N ASN A 80 12.44 17.85 10.79
CA ASN A 80 13.46 18.89 10.96
C ASN A 80 13.95 19.03 12.40
N LYS A 81 13.12 18.72 13.39
CA LYS A 81 13.50 18.73 14.80
C LYS A 81 14.35 17.51 15.20
N ILE A 82 14.05 16.33 14.66
CA ILE A 82 14.82 15.10 14.92
C ILE A 82 16.16 15.13 14.19
N VAL A 83 16.18 15.66 12.97
CA VAL A 83 17.37 15.73 12.11
C VAL A 83 17.60 17.17 11.63
N PRO A 84 18.18 18.04 12.48
CA PRO A 84 18.42 19.44 12.15
C PRO A 84 19.58 19.60 11.16
N GLU A 85 19.47 20.57 10.24
CA GLU A 85 20.55 20.89 9.28
C GLU A 85 21.83 21.41 9.93
N GLY A 86 21.71 22.11 11.06
CA GLY A 86 22.83 22.80 11.71
C GLY A 86 23.77 21.90 12.53
N LEU A 87 23.63 20.58 12.47
CA LEU A 87 24.56 19.66 13.14
C LEU A 87 25.89 19.59 12.38
N PRO A 88 27.02 19.27 13.05
CA PRO A 88 28.34 19.23 12.44
C PRO A 88 28.55 17.97 11.57
N TYR A 89 27.72 17.83 10.53
CA TYR A 89 27.82 16.76 9.56
C TYR A 89 29.11 16.87 8.75
N ARG A 90 29.80 15.74 8.58
CA ARG A 90 31.03 15.67 7.77
C ARG A 90 30.75 15.72 6.26
N HIS A 91 29.57 15.27 5.86
CA HIS A 91 29.11 15.33 4.48
C HIS A 91 28.34 16.63 4.31
N SER A 92 28.86 17.53 3.48
CA SER A 92 28.32 18.90 3.34
C SER A 92 28.56 19.50 1.94
N CYS A 93 28.90 18.66 0.95
CA CYS A 93 29.33 19.14 -0.37
C CYS A 93 28.18 19.63 -1.24
N GLU A 94 26.93 19.22 -0.99
CA GLU A 94 25.76 19.58 -1.81
C GLU A 94 24.79 20.54 -1.10
N GLY A 95 25.23 21.17 -0.01
CA GLY A 95 24.42 22.13 0.76
C GLY A 95 24.11 21.67 2.19
N PRO A 96 23.53 22.57 3.01
CA PRO A 96 23.22 22.29 4.41
C PRO A 96 22.10 21.25 4.59
N ASP A 97 21.21 21.11 3.61
CA ASP A 97 20.05 20.21 3.63
C ASP A 97 20.37 18.77 3.20
N ASP A 98 21.57 18.53 2.67
CA ASP A 98 21.92 17.28 2.00
C ASP A 98 22.11 16.08 2.95
N MET A 99 23.07 16.17 3.89
CA MET A 99 23.27 15.09 4.86
C MET A 99 22.05 14.84 5.76
N PRO A 100 21.33 15.87 6.27
CA PRO A 100 20.06 15.68 6.95
C PRO A 100 19.04 14.90 6.12
N ALA A 101 18.94 15.20 4.82
CA ALA A 101 18.05 14.48 3.91
C ALA A 101 18.38 12.99 3.82
N HIS A 102 19.66 12.64 3.77
CA HIS A 102 20.11 11.25 3.84
C HIS A 102 19.72 10.55 5.14
N VAL A 103 19.88 11.21 6.29
CA VAL A 103 19.50 10.64 7.60
C VAL A 103 17.99 10.43 7.68
N LYS A 104 17.18 11.44 7.30
CA LYS A 104 15.71 11.33 7.29
C LYS A 104 15.25 10.21 6.35
N ALA A 105 15.88 10.07 5.17
CA ALA A 105 15.57 9.01 4.22
C ALA A 105 15.86 7.61 4.79
N CYS A 106 16.94 7.43 5.55
CA CYS A 106 17.25 6.17 6.25
C CYS A 106 16.23 5.83 7.35
N PHE A 107 15.67 6.82 8.04
CA PHE A 107 14.67 6.57 9.08
C PHE A 107 13.31 6.16 8.53
N LEU A 108 12.84 6.83 7.46
CA LEU A 108 11.53 6.53 6.88
C LEU A 108 11.57 5.35 5.90
N GLY A 109 12.69 5.18 5.20
CA GLY A 109 12.89 4.11 4.23
C GLY A 109 12.58 4.51 2.79
N SER A 110 13.09 3.70 1.86
CA SER A 110 13.06 3.96 0.43
C SER A 110 11.98 3.17 -0.32
N SER A 111 11.18 2.37 0.36
CA SER A 111 10.16 1.56 -0.31
C SER A 111 8.91 1.31 0.51
N LEU A 112 7.83 1.01 -0.21
CA LEU A 112 6.54 0.57 0.32
C LEU A 112 6.13 -0.72 -0.38
N THR A 113 5.47 -1.62 0.34
CA THR A 113 4.81 -2.79 -0.23
C THR A 113 3.35 -2.77 0.19
N ILE A 114 2.46 -2.60 -0.78
CA ILE A 114 1.04 -2.33 -0.58
C ILE A 114 0.22 -3.47 -1.18
N PRO A 115 -0.72 -4.10 -0.45
CA PRO A 115 -1.55 -5.14 -1.03
C PRO A 115 -2.41 -4.60 -2.17
N ILE A 116 -2.68 -5.44 -3.16
CA ILE A 116 -3.61 -5.18 -4.26
C ILE A 116 -4.85 -6.02 -4.02
N THR A 117 -6.02 -5.41 -4.14
CA THR A 117 -7.31 -6.10 -4.08
C THR A 117 -8.23 -5.50 -5.13
N GLU A 118 -8.80 -6.35 -5.98
CA GLU A 118 -9.69 -5.95 -7.07
C GLU A 118 -9.13 -4.77 -7.87
N GLY A 119 -7.88 -4.90 -8.35
CA GLY A 119 -7.23 -3.91 -9.22
C GLY A 119 -6.97 -2.55 -8.58
N LYS A 120 -7.02 -2.46 -7.25
CA LYS A 120 -6.77 -1.23 -6.48
C LYS A 120 -5.74 -1.49 -5.40
N LEU A 121 -5.03 -0.43 -5.00
CA LEU A 121 -4.22 -0.46 -3.78
C LEU A 121 -5.17 -0.61 -2.58
N ASN A 122 -4.93 -1.62 -1.75
CA ASN A 122 -5.71 -1.87 -0.55
C ASN A 122 -5.13 -1.05 0.60
N LEU A 123 -5.63 0.17 0.70
CA LEU A 123 -5.25 1.17 1.70
C LEU A 123 -6.37 1.27 2.76
N GLY A 124 -6.00 1.54 4.01
CA GLY A 124 -6.98 1.94 5.02
C GLY A 124 -7.67 3.26 4.64
N THR A 125 -8.82 3.55 5.26
CA THR A 125 -9.67 4.72 4.93
C THR A 125 -8.89 6.02 4.81
N TRP A 126 -7.93 6.22 5.72
CA TRP A 126 -7.13 7.43 5.79
C TRP A 126 -5.73 7.26 5.20
N GLN A 127 -5.36 6.09 4.67
CA GLN A 127 -4.00 5.89 4.19
C GLN A 127 -3.81 6.44 2.77
N GLY A 128 -2.66 7.08 2.55
CA GLY A 128 -2.15 7.47 1.26
C GLY A 128 -0.64 7.32 1.19
N VAL A 129 -0.11 7.29 -0.03
CA VAL A 129 1.32 7.26 -0.29
C VAL A 129 1.86 8.69 -0.25
N TRP A 130 2.82 8.91 0.64
CA TRP A 130 3.55 10.15 0.76
C TRP A 130 4.91 10.08 0.08
N LEU A 131 5.30 11.15 -0.60
CA LEU A 131 6.68 11.51 -0.88
C LEU A 131 7.15 12.46 0.22
N CYS A 132 8.14 12.05 1.00
CA CYS A 132 8.83 12.94 1.93
C CYS A 132 10.06 13.50 1.22
N GLU A 133 9.96 14.74 0.75
CA GLU A 133 11.04 15.46 0.10
C GLU A 133 11.85 16.21 1.15
N HIS A 134 13.12 15.88 1.29
CA HIS A 134 13.97 16.43 2.35
C HIS A 134 14.91 17.53 1.87
N ARG A 135 14.98 17.77 0.55
CA ARG A 135 15.80 18.83 -0.07
C ARG A 135 14.94 20.05 -0.39
N ASP A 136 15.51 21.25 -0.25
CA ASP A 136 14.79 22.51 -0.55
C ASP A 136 14.54 22.67 -2.05
N HIS A 137 15.54 22.29 -2.86
CA HIS A 137 15.54 22.46 -4.31
C HIS A 137 15.68 21.11 -4.99
N ALA A 138 14.67 20.25 -4.82
CA ALA A 138 14.68 18.92 -5.41
C ALA A 138 14.22 18.92 -6.88
N GLY A 139 14.85 18.05 -7.67
CA GLY A 139 14.35 17.68 -8.99
C GLY A 139 13.22 16.64 -8.93
N SER A 140 12.83 16.15 -10.10
CA SER A 140 11.87 15.05 -10.20
C SER A 140 12.38 13.78 -9.51
N ARG A 141 11.50 13.09 -8.78
CA ARG A 141 11.82 11.82 -8.11
C ARG A 141 11.37 10.64 -8.96
N LYS A 142 12.24 9.63 -9.05
CA LYS A 142 12.06 8.43 -9.86
C LYS A 142 11.59 7.30 -8.96
N LEU A 143 10.50 6.66 -9.33
CA LEU A 143 10.00 5.46 -8.66
C LEU A 143 10.11 4.26 -9.59
N LEU A 144 10.42 3.10 -9.02
CA LEU A 144 10.27 1.79 -9.66
C LEU A 144 9.07 1.09 -9.02
N ILE A 145 8.06 0.84 -9.84
CA ILE A 145 6.84 0.13 -9.43
C ILE A 145 6.97 -1.31 -9.90
N THR A 146 6.81 -2.27 -8.97
CA THR A 146 6.73 -3.69 -9.28
C THR A 146 5.38 -4.22 -8.79
N LEU A 147 4.59 -4.81 -9.68
CA LEU A 147 3.34 -5.47 -9.36
C LEU A 147 3.53 -6.98 -9.50
N ASN A 148 3.07 -7.75 -8.53
CA ASN A 148 3.05 -9.20 -8.61
C ASN A 148 1.78 -9.78 -7.99
N GLY A 149 1.16 -10.75 -8.66
CA GLY A 149 -0.04 -11.40 -8.15
C GLY A 149 -0.89 -12.04 -9.23
N CYS A 150 -2.10 -12.47 -8.84
CA CYS A 150 -3.08 -13.08 -9.72
C CYS A 150 -3.71 -12.02 -10.63
N LEU A 151 -3.77 -12.31 -11.93
CA LEU A 151 -4.50 -11.49 -12.88
C LEU A 151 -6.01 -11.66 -12.69
N ARG A 152 -6.78 -10.67 -13.13
CA ARG A 152 -8.23 -10.81 -13.28
C ARG A 152 -8.50 -11.76 -14.45
N ASP A 153 -8.98 -12.96 -14.16
CA ASP A 153 -9.50 -13.85 -15.20
C ASP A 153 -10.78 -13.23 -15.77
N ALA A 154 -10.84 -13.05 -17.10
CA ALA A 154 -12.05 -12.61 -17.79
C ALA A 154 -13.21 -13.62 -17.69
N THR A 155 -12.98 -14.81 -17.13
CA THR A 155 -13.89 -15.98 -17.16
C THR A 155 -14.16 -16.64 -15.81
N CYS A 156 -13.73 -16.09 -14.68
CA CYS A 156 -13.89 -16.77 -13.39
C CYS A 156 -15.35 -16.76 -12.90
N THR A 157 -16.09 -17.80 -13.27
CA THR A 157 -17.34 -18.19 -12.62
C THR A 157 -16.95 -18.68 -11.22
N PRO A 158 -17.57 -18.19 -10.13
CA PRO A 158 -17.25 -18.68 -8.80
C PRO A 158 -17.49 -20.19 -8.74
N LEU A 159 -16.49 -20.94 -8.26
CA LEU A 159 -16.66 -22.35 -7.96
C LEU A 159 -17.83 -22.50 -6.99
N SER A 160 -18.94 -23.06 -7.48
CA SER A 160 -19.98 -23.60 -6.62
C SER A 160 -19.31 -24.65 -5.72
N PRO A 161 -19.57 -24.67 -4.41
CA PRO A 161 -19.09 -25.75 -3.56
C PRO A 161 -19.67 -27.05 -4.14
N SER A 162 -18.81 -27.90 -4.71
CA SER A 162 -19.20 -29.18 -5.28
C SER A 162 -19.89 -30.00 -4.20
N GLY A 163 -21.13 -30.39 -4.49
CA GLY A 163 -22.01 -31.09 -3.57
C GLY A 163 -21.42 -32.39 -3.04
N THR A 164 -21.67 -32.64 -1.77
CA THR A 164 -21.78 -34.00 -1.26
C THR A 164 -23.25 -34.36 -1.26
N SER A 165 -23.70 -35.05 -2.32
CA SER A 165 -24.95 -35.81 -2.26
C SER A 165 -24.66 -37.09 -1.48
N MET A 166 -25.16 -37.20 -0.25
CA MET A 166 -25.43 -38.50 0.35
C MET A 166 -26.93 -38.68 0.49
N SER A 167 -27.44 -39.66 -0.25
CA SER A 167 -28.80 -40.16 -0.13
C SER A 167 -28.90 -41.16 1.02
N SER A 168 -30.12 -41.24 1.56
CA SER A 168 -30.75 -42.34 2.31
C SER A 168 -30.15 -42.72 3.66
N SER A 169 -30.91 -42.52 4.73
CA SER A 169 -31.84 -43.56 5.19
C SER A 169 -32.73 -43.04 6.30
N VAL A 170 -33.99 -43.49 6.21
CA VAL A 170 -35.06 -43.37 7.19
C VAL A 170 -34.60 -44.02 8.51
N PHE A 171 -34.76 -43.32 9.63
CA PHE A 171 -35.11 -43.96 10.89
C PHE A 171 -36.18 -43.11 11.58
N ASP A 172 -37.29 -43.80 11.81
CA ASP A 172 -38.46 -43.45 12.59
C ASP A 172 -38.10 -43.63 14.07
N GLU A 173 -38.35 -42.63 14.90
CA GLU A 173 -38.54 -42.86 16.34
C GLU A 173 -39.41 -41.77 16.97
N SER A 174 -40.61 -42.19 17.33
CA SER A 174 -41.58 -41.51 18.18
C SER A 174 -41.04 -41.32 19.61
N SER A 175 -41.16 -40.13 20.19
CA SER A 175 -41.63 -39.95 21.58
C SER A 175 -41.84 -38.47 21.97
N SER A 176 -43.03 -38.21 22.53
CA SER A 176 -43.46 -37.24 23.55
C SER A 176 -42.33 -36.55 24.37
N ASP A 177 -42.37 -35.30 24.83
CA ASP A 177 -43.44 -34.37 25.26
C ASP A 177 -42.77 -32.97 25.54
N PRO A 178 -43.52 -31.88 25.83
CA PRO A 178 -43.07 -30.49 25.72
C PRO A 178 -42.51 -29.92 27.03
N SER A 179 -41.58 -28.98 26.92
CA SER A 179 -41.55 -27.84 27.84
C SER A 179 -40.76 -26.66 27.26
N TYR A 180 -41.53 -25.62 26.95
CA TYR A 180 -41.10 -24.28 26.62
C TYR A 180 -41.17 -23.44 27.90
N VAL A 181 -40.06 -22.77 28.28
CA VAL A 181 -40.09 -21.55 29.11
C VAL A 181 -38.87 -20.68 28.73
N PRO A 182 -39.04 -19.43 28.27
CA PRO A 182 -37.93 -18.52 28.05
C PRO A 182 -37.66 -17.65 29.29
N VAL A 183 -36.39 -17.28 29.48
CA VAL A 183 -35.94 -16.05 30.14
C VAL A 183 -34.96 -15.35 29.20
#